data_AF-A0A800JB52-F1
#
_entry.id   AF-A0A800JB52-F1
#
_cell.length_a   1.000
_cell.length_b   1.000
_cell.length_c   1.000
_cell.angle_alpha   90.00
_cell.angle_beta   90.00
_cell.angle_gamma   90.00
#
_symmetry.space_group_name_H-M   'P 1'
#
loop_
_entity.id
_entity.type
_entity.pdbx_description
1 polymer ?
#
loop_
_entity_poly.entity_id
_entity_poly.type
_entity_poly.pdbx_seq_one_letter_code
_entity_poly.pdbx_strand_id
1 'polypeptide(L)'
;MLVLPALEFHADAELCIITGDLTDQAHRKAYQDFREILQQLPIPFHPLVGNHDPSKIFSEVFPEVPLDKDGFVQQVLETPAGNFLFLDTVEHGNHWGSFCEKRGAWL
;
A
#
# COMPACT_ATOMS: atom_id res chain seq x y z
N MET A 1 -5.98 14.48 -5.10
CA MET A 1 -5.05 15.53 -5.60
C MET A 1 -3.60 15.04 -5.70
N LEU A 2 -3.34 13.72 -5.77
CA LEU A 2 -1.98 13.14 -5.79
C LEU A 2 -1.39 13.03 -7.21
N VAL A 3 -2.25 12.87 -8.22
CA VAL A 3 -1.83 12.61 -9.62
C VAL A 3 -1.15 13.82 -10.26
N LEU A 4 -1.70 15.03 -10.10
CA LEU A 4 -1.15 16.22 -10.77
C LEU A 4 0.28 16.56 -10.31
N PRO A 5 0.60 16.61 -9.00
CA PRO A 5 1.98 16.87 -8.58
C PRO A 5 2.95 15.74 -8.96
N ALA A 6 2.51 14.48 -8.91
CA ALA A 6 3.33 13.36 -9.33
C ALA A 6 3.72 13.47 -10.81
N LEU A 7 2.78 13.87 -11.67
CA LEU A 7 3.03 14.11 -13.09
C LEU A 7 3.85 15.37 -13.36
N GLU A 8 3.69 16.42 -12.56
CA GLU A 8 4.41 17.68 -12.76
C GLU A 8 5.90 17.56 -12.39
N PHE A 9 6.21 16.85 -11.31
CA PHE A 9 7.57 16.82 -10.75
C PHE A 9 8.29 15.49 -10.92
N HIS A 10 7.58 14.39 -11.18
CA HIS A 10 8.10 13.03 -11.12
C HIS A 10 7.55 12.11 -12.22
N ALA A 11 7.25 12.66 -13.41
CA ALA A 11 6.72 11.88 -14.53
C ALA A 11 7.69 10.79 -15.04
N ASP A 12 8.98 10.91 -14.73
CA ASP A 12 10.04 9.96 -15.08
C ASP A 12 10.28 8.89 -13.99
N ALA A 13 9.51 8.91 -12.89
CA ALA A 13 9.63 7.91 -11.85
C ALA A 13 9.28 6.50 -12.37
N GLU A 14 10.08 5.50 -11.99
CA GLU A 14 9.82 4.11 -12.36
C GLU A 14 8.71 3.45 -11.52
N LEU A 15 8.45 3.98 -10.32
CA LEU A 15 7.48 3.43 -9.37
C LEU A 15 7.01 4.51 -8.37
N CYS A 16 5.71 4.53 -8.07
CA CYS A 16 5.12 5.33 -6.99
C CYS A 16 4.72 4.44 -5.81
N ILE A 17 5.30 4.66 -4.63
CA ILE A 17 4.97 3.89 -3.41
C ILE A 17 4.13 4.79 -2.49
N ILE A 18 2.97 4.31 -2.04
CA ILE A 18 2.08 5.02 -1.11
C ILE A 18 2.12 4.30 0.23
N THR A 19 2.69 4.93 1.25
CA THR A 19 3.07 4.28 2.51
C THR A 19 1.99 4.37 3.60
N GLY A 20 0.78 3.89 3.31
CA GLY A 20 -0.29 3.78 4.30
C GLY A 20 -1.22 4.98 4.43
N ASP A 21 -2.23 4.82 5.28
CA ASP A 21 -3.34 5.73 5.55
C ASP A 21 -3.98 6.25 4.28
N LEU A 22 -4.40 5.29 3.44
CA LEU A 22 -4.90 5.55 2.08
C LEU A 22 -6.23 6.30 2.10
N THR A 23 -7.02 6.12 3.15
CA THR A 23 -8.29 6.81 3.36
C THR A 23 -8.49 7.15 4.84
N ASP A 24 -9.28 8.19 5.14
CA ASP A 24 -9.52 8.65 6.52
C ASP A 24 -10.40 7.70 7.34
N GLN A 25 -11.54 7.26 6.76
CA GLN A 25 -12.59 6.49 7.45
C GLN A 25 -12.77 5.07 6.92
N ALA A 26 -11.84 4.59 6.09
CA ALA A 26 -11.88 3.25 5.51
C ALA A 26 -13.15 2.89 4.73
N HIS A 27 -13.93 3.87 4.28
CA HIS A 27 -15.14 3.59 3.52
C HIS A 27 -14.78 2.94 2.19
N ARG A 28 -15.46 1.83 1.84
CA ARG A 28 -15.22 1.13 0.57
C ARG A 28 -15.27 2.06 -0.64
N LYS A 29 -16.21 3.01 -0.66
CA LYS A 29 -16.28 4.02 -1.73
C LYS A 29 -15.03 4.90 -1.78
N ALA A 30 -14.52 5.35 -0.63
CA ALA A 30 -13.30 6.18 -0.60
C ALA A 30 -12.08 5.42 -1.14
N TYR A 31 -11.98 4.11 -0.85
CA TYR A 31 -10.96 3.25 -1.44
C TYR A 31 -11.09 3.08 -2.95
N GLN A 32 -12.32 2.91 -3.44
CA GLN A 32 -12.60 2.82 -4.87
C GLN A 32 -12.24 4.13 -5.57
N ASP A 33 -12.69 5.27 -5.04
CA ASP A 33 -12.34 6.60 -5.54
C ASP A 33 -10.80 6.80 -5.52
N PHE A 34 -10.12 6.36 -4.45
CA PHE A 34 -8.67 6.41 -4.34
C PHE A 34 -7.98 5.57 -5.42
N ARG A 35 -8.45 4.34 -5.66
CA ARG A 35 -7.94 3.48 -6.73
C ARG A 35 -8.15 4.09 -8.11
N GLU A 36 -9.32 4.67 -8.38
CA GLU A 36 -9.62 5.35 -9.64
C GLU A 36 -8.70 6.56 -9.88
N ILE A 37 -8.31 7.26 -8.80
CA ILE A 37 -7.32 8.33 -8.87
C ILE A 37 -5.94 7.75 -9.20
N LEU A 38 -5.50 6.68 -8.51
CA LEU A 38 -4.19 6.07 -8.77
C LEU A 38 -4.08 5.48 -10.19
N GLN A 39 -5.17 4.95 -10.75
CA GLN A 39 -5.21 4.42 -12.11
C GLN A 39 -4.96 5.48 -13.20
N GLN A 40 -4.99 6.77 -12.85
CA GLN A 40 -4.64 7.86 -13.76
C GLN A 40 -3.12 8.12 -13.79
N LEU A 41 -2.33 7.50 -12.90
CA LEU A 41 -0.88 7.57 -12.96
C LEU A 41 -0.36 6.73 -14.15
N PRO A 42 0.49 7.30 -15.02
CA PRO A 42 1.13 6.54 -16.09
C PRO A 42 2.30 5.69 -15.59
N ILE A 43 2.68 5.87 -14.32
CA ILE A 43 3.74 5.13 -13.64
C ILE A 43 3.11 4.01 -12.79
N PRO A 44 3.74 2.83 -12.70
CA PRO A 44 3.32 1.78 -11.77
C PRO A 44 3.21 2.33 -10.34
N PHE A 45 2.23 1.86 -9.58
CA PHE A 45 2.05 2.26 -8.18
C PHE A 45 1.93 1.05 -7.24
N HIS A 46 2.30 1.25 -5.98
CA HIS A 46 2.25 0.23 -4.93
C HIS A 46 1.72 0.84 -3.62
N PRO A 47 0.47 0.55 -3.23
CA PRO A 47 -0.07 1.02 -1.96
C PRO A 47 0.26 0.04 -0.83
N LEU A 48 0.61 0.59 0.34
CA LEU A 48 0.77 -0.12 1.60
C LEU A 48 -0.40 0.22 2.51
N VAL A 49 -0.66 -0.63 3.50
CA VAL A 49 -1.66 -0.39 4.55
C VAL A 49 -1.07 0.41 5.70
N GLY A 50 -1.84 1.38 6.20
CA GLY A 50 -1.62 2.07 7.47
C GLY A 50 -2.66 1.69 8.52
N ASN A 51 -2.62 2.31 9.69
CA ASN A 51 -3.54 1.98 10.78
C ASN A 51 -4.99 2.37 10.46
N HIS A 52 -5.22 3.27 9.50
CA HIS A 52 -6.56 3.60 9.00
C HIS A 52 -7.07 2.63 7.93
N ASP A 53 -6.29 1.60 7.56
CA ASP A 53 -6.58 0.74 6.43
C ASP A 53 -6.96 -0.70 6.82
N PRO A 54 -8.26 -1.08 6.82
CA PRO A 54 -8.66 -2.44 7.08
C PRO A 54 -8.23 -3.39 5.97
N SER A 55 -7.45 -4.42 6.32
CA SER A 55 -6.88 -5.39 5.36
C SER A 55 -7.93 -6.01 4.45
N LYS A 56 -9.16 -6.25 4.94
CA LYS A 56 -10.25 -6.77 4.12
C LYS A 56 -10.64 -5.83 2.98
N ILE A 57 -10.90 -4.56 3.28
CA ILE A 57 -11.32 -3.58 2.26
C ILE A 57 -10.17 -3.33 1.30
N PHE A 58 -8.95 -3.21 1.83
CA PHE A 58 -7.74 -3.11 1.03
C PHE A 58 -7.61 -4.27 0.04
N SER A 59 -7.69 -5.52 0.49
CA SER A 59 -7.54 -6.71 -0.36
C SER A 59 -8.65 -6.86 -1.42
N GLU A 60 -9.86 -6.38 -1.13
CA GLU A 60 -10.97 -6.38 -2.07
C GLU A 60 -10.79 -5.32 -3.17
N VAL A 61 -10.22 -4.16 -2.82
CA VAL A 61 -10.02 -3.04 -3.75
C VAL A 61 -8.72 -3.16 -4.53
N PHE A 62 -7.66 -3.71 -3.94
CA PHE A 62 -6.36 -3.95 -4.55
C PHE A 62 -6.02 -5.46 -4.57
N PRO A 63 -6.80 -6.29 -5.28
CA PRO A 63 -6.53 -7.75 -5.35
C PRO A 63 -5.19 -8.09 -6.00
N GLU A 64 -4.58 -7.16 -6.72
CA GLU A 64 -3.23 -7.24 -7.28
C GLU A 64 -2.12 -7.19 -6.22
N VAL A 65 -2.40 -6.70 -5.01
CA VAL A 65 -1.44 -6.66 -3.91
C VAL A 65 -1.58 -7.95 -3.10
N PRO A 66 -0.60 -8.88 -3.17
CA PRO A 66 -0.71 -10.15 -2.47
C PRO A 66 -0.66 -9.98 -0.95
N LEU A 67 -1.33 -10.90 -0.26
CA LEU A 67 -1.12 -11.16 1.16
C LEU A 67 -0.08 -12.27 1.31
N ASP A 68 0.73 -12.21 2.37
CA ASP A 68 1.60 -13.31 2.73
C ASP A 68 0.81 -14.50 3.31
N LYS A 69 1.52 -15.59 3.65
CA LYS A 69 0.92 -16.80 4.23
C LYS A 69 0.18 -16.59 5.55
N ASP A 70 0.51 -15.52 6.28
CA ASP A 70 -0.06 -15.16 7.57
C ASP A 70 -1.15 -14.07 7.44
N GLY A 71 -1.43 -13.60 6.22
CA GLY A 71 -2.45 -12.61 5.90
C GLY A 71 -1.99 -11.16 5.98
N PHE A 72 -0.69 -10.91 6.14
CA PHE A 72 -0.12 -9.56 6.16
C PHE A 72 0.06 -9.01 4.75
N VAL A 73 -0.16 -7.71 4.57
CA VAL A 73 0.08 -7.00 3.31
C VAL A 73 1.57 -6.69 3.17
N GLN A 74 2.41 -7.74 3.10
CA GLN A 74 3.86 -7.62 3.00
C GLN A 74 4.41 -8.45 1.84
N GLN A 75 5.36 -7.88 1.12
CA GLN A 75 5.95 -8.52 -0.06
C GLN A 75 7.32 -7.95 -0.40
N VAL A 76 8.03 -8.69 -1.25
CA VAL A 76 9.27 -8.23 -1.88
C VAL A 76 8.95 -7.82 -3.32
N LEU A 77 9.34 -6.61 -3.71
CA LEU A 77 9.36 -6.19 -5.09
C LEU A 77 10.81 -6.08 -5.56
N GLU A 78 11.18 -6.94 -6.50
CA GLU A 78 12.49 -6.91 -7.14
C GLU A 78 12.52 -5.83 -8.22
N THR A 79 13.51 -4.95 -8.17
CA THR A 79 13.70 -3.87 -9.14
C THR A 79 15.16 -3.80 -9.59
N PRO A 80 15.47 -3.12 -10.71
CA PRO A 80 16.86 -2.87 -11.11
C PRO A 80 17.67 -2.09 -10.06
N ALA A 81 17.02 -1.28 -9.22
CA ALA A 81 17.65 -0.54 -8.13
C ALA A 81 17.91 -1.40 -6.87
N GLY A 82 17.33 -2.59 -6.80
CA GLY A 82 17.43 -3.51 -5.66
C GLY A 82 16.06 -4.03 -5.21
N ASN A 83 16.06 -4.73 -4.08
CA ASN A 83 14.85 -5.30 -3.49
C ASN A 83 14.16 -4.29 -2.58
N PHE A 84 12.89 -4.03 -2.86
CA PHE A 84 12.01 -3.23 -2.01
C PHE A 84 11.20 -4.16 -1.12
N LEU A 85 11.34 -3.98 0.19
CA LEU A 85 10.60 -4.73 1.19
C LEU A 85 9.42 -3.89 1.66
N PHE A 86 8.21 -4.30 1.31
CA PHE A 86 6.99 -3.67 1.79
C PHE A 86 6.50 -4.44 3.02
N LEU A 87 6.39 -3.73 4.14
CA LEU A 87 6.06 -4.31 5.44
C LEU A 87 4.72 -3.80 5.92
N ASP A 88 3.85 -4.72 6.33
CA ASP A 88 2.62 -4.43 7.06
C ASP A 88 2.96 -4.28 8.54
N THR A 89 2.76 -3.10 9.11
CA THR A 89 2.96 -2.84 10.55
C THR A 89 1.65 -2.66 11.30
N VAL A 90 0.50 -2.94 10.68
CA VAL A 90 -0.81 -2.60 11.24
C VAL A 90 -1.10 -3.44 12.47
N GLU A 91 -1.40 -2.78 13.58
CA GLU A 91 -1.94 -3.41 14.77
C GLU A 91 -3.46 -3.19 14.81
N HIS A 92 -4.24 -4.23 14.52
CA HIS A 92 -5.68 -4.08 14.43
C HIS A 92 -6.30 -3.62 15.75
N GLY A 93 -7.10 -2.55 15.67
CA GLY A 93 -7.75 -1.94 16.84
C GLY A 93 -6.87 -0.91 17.57
N ASN A 94 -5.66 -0.64 17.10
CA ASN A 94 -4.74 0.30 17.72
C ASN A 94 -4.18 1.31 16.70
N HIS A 95 -3.66 2.44 17.19
CA HIS A 95 -3.09 3.51 16.35
C HIS A 95 -1.57 3.43 16.18
N TRP A 96 -0.91 2.47 16.81
CA TRP A 96 0.54 2.28 16.71
C TRP A 96 0.87 1.12 15.77
N GLY A 97 2.10 1.14 15.26
CA GLY A 97 2.66 0.02 14.51
C GLY A 97 3.14 -1.12 15.43
N SER A 98 3.02 -2.34 14.96
CA SER A 98 3.49 -3.55 15.66
C SER A 98 4.14 -4.51 14.69
N PHE A 99 5.26 -5.11 15.11
CA PHE A 99 6.01 -6.06 14.32
C PHE A 99 6.20 -7.35 15.12
N CYS A 100 5.31 -8.31 14.88
CA CYS A 100 5.27 -9.57 15.62
C CYS A 100 6.28 -10.59 15.06
N GLU A 101 6.48 -11.68 15.78
CA GLU A 101 7.42 -12.75 15.39
C GLU A 101 7.15 -13.31 13.99
N LYS A 102 5.87 -13.36 13.55
CA LYS A 102 5.53 -13.84 12.21
C LYS A 102 6.04 -12.90 11.10
N ARG A 103 5.81 -11.59 11.28
CA ARG A 103 6.34 -10.56 10.37
C ARG A 103 7.86 -10.56 10.38
N GLY A 104 8.47 -10.74 11.55
CA GLY A 104 9.92 -10.85 11.71
C GLY A 104 10.52 -12.12 11.13
N ALA A 105 9.82 -13.25 11.15
CA ALA A 105 10.29 -14.51 10.56
C ALA A 105 10.15 -14.54 9.03
N TRP A 106 9.35 -13.64 8.47
CA TRP A 106 9.25 -13.44 7.02
C TRP A 106 10.41 -12.61 6.47
N LEU A 107 10.91 -11.66 7.26
CA LEU A 107 12.01 -10.76 6.91
C LEU A 107 13.36 -11.49 6.96
#